data_AF-A0A538K9H8-F1
#
_entry.id   AF-A0A538K9H8-F1
#
_cell.length_a   1.000
_cell.length_b   1.000
_cell.length_c   1.000
_cell.angle_alpha   90.00
_cell.angle_beta   90.00
_cell.angle_gamma   90.00
#
_symmetry.space_group_name_H-M   'P 1'
#
loop_
_entity.id
_entity.type
_entity.pdbx_description
1 polymer ?
#
loop_
_entity_poly.entity_id
_entity_poly.type
_entity_poly.pdbx_seq_one_letter_code
_entity_poly.pdbx_strand_id
1 'polypeptide(L)'
;MTAAAPRQSAVSGPQRANAPDPETVMAQARHENFPVASLLLPRSVRSHLLSVYGFARLVDDAGDEAQGDRLAVLDEIEADLERVWGGRPRNPLIARLQ
;
A
#
# COMPACT_ATOMS: atom_id res chain seq x y z
N MET A 1 29.01 38.33 14.96
CA MET A 1 27.67 38.68 14.43
C MET A 1 27.17 37.48 13.65
N THR A 2 26.44 36.59 14.30
CA THR A 2 25.95 35.32 13.72
C THR A 2 24.46 35.48 13.45
N ALA A 3 24.08 35.49 12.17
CA ALA A 3 22.68 35.53 11.77
C ALA A 3 22.03 34.16 12.00
N ALA A 4 21.08 34.09 12.93
CA ALA A 4 20.20 32.94 13.10
C ALA A 4 19.10 33.00 12.03
N ALA A 5 19.05 32.00 11.16
CA ALA A 5 17.98 31.84 10.18
C ALA A 5 16.66 31.47 10.88
N PRO A 6 15.50 31.97 10.42
CA PRO A 6 14.22 31.72 11.07
C PRO A 6 13.77 30.26 10.83
N ARG A 7 13.44 29.56 11.91
CA ARG A 7 12.75 28.26 11.85
C ARG A 7 11.33 28.50 11.34
N GLN A 8 11.09 28.15 10.08
CA GLN A 8 9.74 28.14 9.52
C GLN A 8 8.94 27.03 10.20
N SER A 9 8.13 27.40 11.18
CA SER A 9 7.04 26.57 11.67
C SER A 9 5.87 26.74 10.69
N ALA A 10 5.79 25.86 9.70
CA ALA A 10 4.63 25.78 8.83
C ALA A 10 3.57 24.91 9.51
N VAL A 11 2.43 25.53 9.82
CA VAL A 11 1.23 24.87 10.34
C VAL A 11 0.70 23.94 9.24
N SER A 12 0.77 22.63 9.48
CA SER A 12 0.22 21.61 8.60
C SER A 12 -1.31 21.70 8.56
N GLY A 13 -1.88 21.96 7.38
CA GLY A 13 -3.27 21.60 7.09
C GLY A 13 -3.45 20.08 7.12
N PRO A 14 -4.68 19.55 6.96
CA PRO A 14 -4.89 18.11 6.90
C PRO A 14 -4.07 17.53 5.74
N GLN A 15 -2.98 16.85 6.08
CA GLN A 15 -2.18 16.08 5.14
C GLN A 15 -3.15 15.07 4.51
N ARG A 16 -3.35 15.14 3.19
CA ARG A 16 -4.12 14.08 2.50
C ARG A 16 -3.44 12.76 2.85
N ALA A 17 -4.19 11.88 3.49
CA ALA A 17 -3.70 10.59 3.85
C ALA A 17 -3.50 9.82 2.54
N ASN A 18 -2.27 9.38 2.28
CA ASN A 18 -1.93 8.73 1.02
C ASN A 18 -1.76 7.23 1.28
N ALA A 19 -2.34 6.40 0.42
CA ALA A 19 -2.12 4.97 0.45
C ALA A 19 -0.62 4.64 0.20
N PRO A 20 -0.11 3.53 0.79
CA PRO A 20 1.26 3.06 0.55
C PRO A 20 1.59 2.86 -0.92
N ASP A 21 2.85 3.10 -1.28
CA ASP A 21 3.35 2.92 -2.65
C ASP A 21 3.40 1.42 -3.05
N PRO A 22 2.82 1.03 -4.19
CA PRO A 22 2.77 -0.36 -4.63
C PRO A 22 4.12 -1.07 -4.78
N GLU A 23 5.16 -0.38 -5.24
CA GLU A 23 6.48 -0.98 -5.43
C GLU A 23 7.12 -1.31 -4.08
N THR A 24 6.99 -0.38 -3.13
CA THR A 24 7.46 -0.53 -1.75
C THR A 24 6.79 -1.72 -1.06
N VAL A 25 5.46 -1.85 -1.20
CA VAL A 25 4.69 -2.98 -0.66
C VAL A 25 5.19 -4.31 -1.24
N MET A 26 5.38 -4.40 -2.57
CA MET A 26 5.81 -5.66 -3.20
C MET A 26 7.29 -5.99 -2.99
N ALA A 27 8.13 -5.02 -2.64
CA ALA A 27 9.54 -5.26 -2.32
C ALA A 27 9.70 -6.13 -1.07
N GLN A 28 8.78 -6.02 -0.10
CA GLN A 28 8.82 -6.79 1.14
C GLN A 28 8.65 -8.31 0.90
N ALA A 29 7.86 -8.69 -0.11
CA ALA A 29 7.68 -10.09 -0.51
C ALA A 29 9.01 -10.82 -0.80
N ARG A 30 10.04 -10.10 -1.26
CA ARG A 30 11.36 -10.65 -1.60
C ARG A 30 12.28 -10.80 -0.39
N HIS A 31 12.02 -10.04 0.67
CA HIS A 31 12.82 -10.00 1.89
C HIS A 31 12.24 -10.92 2.98
N GLU A 32 11.03 -11.43 2.77
CA GLU A 32 10.38 -12.44 3.61
C GLU A 32 10.57 -13.87 3.08
N ASN A 33 9.98 -14.85 3.77
CA ASN A 33 10.00 -16.26 3.39
C ASN A 33 9.08 -16.60 2.19
N PHE A 34 8.43 -15.62 1.58
CA PHE A 34 7.46 -15.82 0.50
C PHE A 34 8.01 -16.52 -0.76
N PRO A 35 9.24 -16.23 -1.22
CA PRO A 35 9.86 -16.94 -2.34
C PRO A 35 10.08 -18.42 -1.99
N VAL A 36 10.42 -18.73 -0.74
CA VAL A 36 10.63 -20.08 -0.23
C VAL A 36 9.31 -20.84 -0.10
N ALA A 37 8.27 -20.21 0.45
CA ALA A 37 6.94 -20.80 0.60
C ALA A 37 6.26 -21.08 -0.77
N SER A 38 6.53 -20.25 -1.77
CA SER A 38 5.90 -20.34 -3.10
C SER A 38 6.68 -21.19 -4.11
N LEU A 39 7.84 -21.74 -3.74
CA LEU A 39 8.68 -22.56 -4.62
C LEU A 39 8.04 -23.92 -4.98
N LEU A 40 7.10 -24.38 -4.15
CA LEU A 40 6.32 -25.60 -4.37
C LEU A 40 5.07 -25.40 -5.26
N LEU A 41 4.68 -24.16 -5.53
CA LEU A 41 3.45 -23.84 -6.25
C LEU A 41 3.68 -23.66 -7.76
N PRO A 42 2.73 -24.07 -8.61
CA PRO A 42 2.73 -23.70 -10.03
C PRO A 42 2.75 -22.17 -10.19
N ARG A 43 3.37 -21.70 -11.29
CA ARG A 43 3.57 -20.26 -11.54
C ARG A 43 2.27 -19.46 -11.52
N SER A 44 1.15 -20.02 -11.98
CA SER A 44 -0.17 -19.38 -11.94
C SER A 44 -0.65 -19.17 -10.51
N VAL A 45 -0.58 -20.20 -9.65
CA VAL A 45 -0.97 -20.12 -8.25
C VAL A 45 -0.09 -19.13 -7.49
N ARG A 46 1.22 -19.11 -7.77
CA ARG A 46 2.13 -18.09 -7.23
C ARG A 46 1.70 -16.68 -7.58
N SER A 47 1.23 -16.44 -8.81
CA SER A 47 0.77 -15.12 -9.22
C SER A 47 -0.44 -14.67 -8.42
N HIS A 48 -1.45 -15.53 -8.26
CA HIS A 48 -2.63 -15.22 -7.45
C HIS A 48 -2.27 -14.99 -5.98
N LEU A 49 -1.39 -15.83 -5.42
CA LEU A 49 -0.94 -15.66 -4.04
C LEU A 49 -0.20 -14.33 -3.84
N LEU A 50 0.65 -13.92 -4.79
CA LEU A 50 1.33 -12.62 -4.74
C LEU A 50 0.35 -11.44 -4.85
N SER A 51 -0.74 -11.59 -5.61
CA SER A 51 -1.81 -10.57 -5.65
C SER A 51 -2.49 -10.43 -4.29
N VAL A 52 -2.82 -11.55 -3.63
CA VAL A 52 -3.43 -11.54 -2.28
C VAL A 52 -2.45 -10.98 -1.24
N TYR A 53 -1.17 -11.36 -1.30
CA TYR A 53 -0.13 -10.80 -0.44
C TYR A 53 -0.02 -9.28 -0.59
N GLY A 54 0.08 -8.79 -1.83
CA GLY A 54 0.20 -7.35 -2.09
C GLY A 54 -0.99 -6.57 -1.56
N PHE A 55 -2.20 -7.10 -1.71
CA PHE A 55 -3.39 -6.49 -1.12
C PHE A 55 -3.37 -6.49 0.41
N ALA A 56 -3.08 -7.64 1.04
CA ALA A 56 -3.06 -7.75 2.49
C ALA A 56 -2.04 -6.79 3.11
N ARG A 57 -0.84 -6.72 2.51
CA ARG A 57 0.22 -5.84 2.99
C ARG A 57 -0.06 -4.36 2.78
N LEU A 58 -0.73 -4.00 1.68
CA LEU A 58 -1.24 -2.64 1.47
C LEU A 58 -2.19 -2.20 2.60
N VAL A 59 -3.12 -3.07 2.99
CA VAL A 59 -4.08 -2.79 4.07
C VAL A 59 -3.37 -2.69 5.43
N ASP A 60 -2.42 -3.59 5.69
CA ASP A 60 -1.63 -3.63 6.92
C ASP A 60 -0.76 -2.36 7.08
N ASP A 61 0.02 -1.99 6.05
CA ASP A 61 0.82 -0.75 6.02
C ASP A 61 -0.07 0.49 6.16
N ALA A 62 -1.26 0.50 5.55
CA ALA A 62 -2.21 1.60 5.72
C ALA A 62 -2.78 1.69 7.15
N GLY A 63 -3.02 0.55 7.80
CA GLY A 63 -3.48 0.49 9.18
C GLY A 63 -2.42 0.91 10.20
N ASP A 64 -1.16 0.54 9.98
CA ASP A 64 -0.07 0.72 10.93
C ASP A 64 0.71 2.02 10.72
N GLU A 65 1.00 2.37 9.47
CA GLU A 65 2.01 3.36 9.11
C GLU A 65 1.45 4.60 8.39
N ALA A 66 0.18 4.59 7.97
CA ALA A 66 -0.37 5.73 7.24
C ALA A 66 -0.31 7.03 8.05
N GLN A 67 0.14 8.09 7.37
CA GLN A 67 0.15 9.45 7.90
C GLN A 67 -1.22 10.10 7.68
N GLY A 68 -1.77 10.75 8.72
CA GLY A 68 -3.08 11.41 8.64
C GLY A 68 -4.22 10.50 9.11
N ASP A 69 -5.39 10.64 8.48
CA ASP A 69 -6.59 9.87 8.84
C ASP A 69 -6.54 8.46 8.23
N ARG A 70 -6.17 7.48 9.06
CA ARG A 70 -6.06 6.07 8.66
C ARG A 70 -7.37 5.49 8.19
N LEU A 71 -8.49 5.87 8.82
CA LEU A 71 -9.81 5.36 8.44
C LEU A 71 -10.18 5.85 7.04
N ALA A 72 -9.90 7.13 6.73
CA ALA A 72 -10.10 7.65 5.38
C ALA A 72 -9.25 6.92 4.32
N VAL A 73 -8.00 6.51 4.64
CA VAL A 73 -7.18 5.69 3.72
C VAL A 73 -7.79 4.31 3.52
N LEU A 74 -8.26 3.67 4.59
CA LEU A 74 -8.89 2.36 4.52
C LEU A 74 -10.20 2.42 3.73
N ASP A 75 -11.00 3.48 3.88
CA ASP A 75 -12.20 3.74 3.08
C ASP A 75 -11.85 3.89 1.59
N GLU A 76 -10.76 4.57 1.26
CA GLU A 76 -10.28 4.69 -0.13
C GLU A 76 -9.85 3.34 -0.72
N ILE A 77 -9.19 2.50 0.08
CA ILE A 77 -8.78 1.14 -0.30
C ILE A 77 -10.01 0.25 -0.50
N GLU A 78 -10.99 0.29 0.41
CA GLU A 78 -12.26 -0.45 0.29
C GLU A 78 -13.02 -0.04 -0.97
N ALA A 79 -13.20 1.27 -1.19
CA ALA A 79 -13.87 1.78 -2.39
C ALA A 79 -13.15 1.34 -3.68
N ASP A 80 -11.83 1.16 -3.65
CA ASP A 80 -11.07 0.64 -4.79
C ASP A 80 -11.17 -0.87 -4.97
N LEU A 81 -11.25 -1.62 -3.88
CA LEU A 81 -11.54 -3.05 -3.89
C LEU A 81 -12.91 -3.32 -4.53
N GLU A 82 -13.94 -2.54 -4.18
CA GLU A 82 -15.27 -2.66 -4.81
C GLU A 82 -15.25 -2.48 -6.34
N ARG A 83 -14.28 -1.72 -6.87
CA ARG A 83 -14.13 -1.52 -8.32
C ARG A 83 -13.56 -2.75 -9.05
N VAL A 84 -13.03 -3.74 -8.33
CA VAL A 84 -12.52 -5.00 -8.90
C VAL A 84 -13.62 -5.75 -9.65
N TRP A 85 -14.82 -5.86 -9.07
CA TRP A 85 -15.96 -6.53 -9.70
C TRP A 85 -16.43 -5.80 -10.98
N GLY A 86 -16.13 -4.50 -11.12
CA GLY A 86 -16.46 -3.68 -12.27
C GLY A 86 -15.33 -3.50 -13.30
N GLY A 87 -14.17 -4.13 -13.12
CA GLY A 87 -13.08 -4.01 -14.10
C GLY A 87 -12.24 -2.73 -14.00
N ARG A 88 -12.40 -1.90 -12.94
CA ARG A 88 -11.84 -0.53 -12.91
C ARG A 88 -11.16 -0.09 -11.59
N PRO A 89 -10.38 -0.95 -10.91
CA PRO A 89 -9.58 -0.51 -9.76
C PRO A 89 -8.52 0.51 -10.20
N ARG A 90 -8.18 1.43 -9.30
CA ARG A 90 -7.22 2.52 -9.51
C ARG A 90 -5.84 2.18 -8.96
N ASN A 91 -5.79 1.45 -7.85
CA ASN A 91 -4.55 1.00 -7.22
C ASN A 91 -4.01 -0.22 -8.00
N PRO A 92 -2.74 -0.18 -8.44
CA PRO A 92 -2.12 -1.29 -9.17
C PRO A 92 -2.08 -2.62 -8.42
N LEU A 93 -2.06 -2.63 -7.09
CA LEU A 93 -2.11 -3.88 -6.30
C LEU A 93 -3.51 -4.49 -6.31
N ILE A 94 -4.54 -3.66 -6.20
CA ILE A 94 -5.93 -4.08 -6.23
C ILE A 94 -6.32 -4.56 -7.63
N ALA A 95 -5.77 -3.94 -8.69
CA ALA A 95 -5.93 -4.38 -10.07
C ALA A 95 -5.44 -5.82 -10.34
N ARG A 96 -4.52 -6.34 -9.52
CA ARG A 96 -3.98 -7.70 -9.68
C ARG A 96 -4.87 -8.79 -9.08
N LEU A 97 -5.97 -8.41 -8.43
CA LEU A 97 -6.97 -9.34 -7.87
C LEU A 97 -7.97 -9.84 -8.92
N GLN A 98 -7.91 -9.31 -10.14
CA GLN A 98 -8.69 -9.73 -11.31
C GLN A 98 -7.98 -10.86 -12.06
#